data_AF-A0A7R9TU17-F1
#
_entry.id   AF-A0A7R9TU17-F1
#
_cell.length_a   1.000
_cell.length_b   1.000
_cell.length_c   1.000
_cell.angle_alpha   90.00
_cell.angle_beta   90.00
_cell.angle_gamma   90.00
#
_symmetry.space_group_name_H-M   'P 1'
#
loop_
_entity.id
_entity.type
_entity.pdbx_description
1 polymer ?
#
loop_
_entity_poly.entity_id
_entity_poly.type
_entity_poly.pdbx_seq_one_letter_code
_entity_poly.pdbx_strand_id
1 'polypeptide(L)'
;GEGGGGIETFESTAFAVDVRDTVGCGDSFAGALATAYLAGAHPSTALAMANAMGAATASAPGAGRNVGTHAAVRALLARRASGDDARAAEGDRSAAADALELLDRQGHQEGRAAVTA
;
A
#
# COMPACT_ATOMS: atom_id res chain seq x y z
N GLY A 1 10.08 -32.02 -19.85
CA GLY A 1 10.18 -32.49 -18.47
C GLY A 1 9.91 -31.31 -17.57
N GLU A 2 8.85 -31.43 -16.76
CA GLU A 2 8.62 -30.79 -15.46
C GLU A 2 8.80 -29.26 -15.35
N GLY A 3 7.76 -28.53 -15.75
CA GLY A 3 7.53 -27.17 -15.28
C GLY A 3 6.93 -27.23 -13.87
N GLY A 4 7.78 -27.12 -12.85
CA GLY A 4 7.38 -27.05 -11.45
C GLY A 4 6.58 -25.78 -11.18
N GLY A 5 5.24 -25.89 -11.25
CA GLY A 5 4.33 -24.85 -10.77
C GLY A 5 4.32 -24.84 -9.24
N GLY A 6 5.30 -24.20 -8.63
CA GLY A 6 5.31 -23.92 -7.20
C GLY A 6 4.36 -22.77 -6.85
N ILE A 7 3.77 -22.81 -5.65
CA ILE A 7 3.09 -21.63 -5.09
C ILE A 7 4.16 -20.73 -4.48
N GLU A 8 4.25 -19.50 -4.97
CA GLU A 8 5.08 -18.45 -4.37
C GLU A 8 4.26 -17.69 -3.32
N THR A 9 4.85 -17.44 -2.15
CA THR A 9 4.20 -16.76 -1.04
C THR A 9 4.93 -15.46 -0.71
N PHE A 10 4.14 -14.41 -0.46
CA PHE A 10 4.64 -13.09 -0.08
C PHE A 10 3.97 -12.65 1.21
N GLU A 11 4.74 -12.03 2.09
CA GLU A 11 4.28 -11.52 3.37
C GLU A 11 4.72 -10.07 3.54
N SER A 12 3.96 -9.29 4.31
CA SER A 12 4.33 -7.94 4.73
C SER A 12 3.91 -7.72 6.16
N THR A 13 4.78 -7.12 6.97
CA THR A 13 4.49 -6.85 8.38
C THR A 13 3.56 -5.65 8.53
N ALA A 14 2.70 -5.62 9.55
CA ALA A 14 1.82 -4.48 9.77
C ALA A 14 2.60 -3.17 10.03
N PHE A 15 2.05 -2.03 9.59
CA PHE A 15 2.56 -0.71 9.97
C PHE A 15 2.14 -0.35 11.39
N ALA A 16 3.06 0.17 12.20
CA ALA A 16 2.71 0.76 13.48
C ALA A 16 1.99 2.10 13.27
N VAL A 17 0.73 2.18 13.74
CA VAL A 17 -0.13 3.37 13.67
C VAL A 17 -0.98 3.50 14.94
N ASP A 18 -1.43 4.72 15.24
CA ASP A 18 -2.44 4.97 16.28
C ASP A 18 -3.84 4.69 15.72
N VAL A 19 -4.44 3.57 16.12
CA VAL A 19 -5.72 3.11 15.57
C VAL A 19 -6.88 3.96 16.13
N ARG A 20 -7.65 4.56 15.22
CA ARG A 20 -8.81 5.41 15.52
C ARG A 20 -10.13 4.74 15.16
N ASP A 21 -10.20 4.10 14.00
CA ASP A 21 -11.39 3.40 13.51
C ASP A 21 -10.97 2.28 12.55
N THR A 22 -11.48 1.07 12.74
CA THR A 22 -11.13 -0.09 11.89
C THR A 22 -12.13 -0.33 10.76
N VAL A 23 -13.26 0.36 10.72
CA VAL A 23 -14.26 0.19 9.67
C VAL A 23 -13.62 0.51 8.32
N GLY A 24 -13.90 -0.30 7.29
CA GLY A 24 -13.38 -0.09 5.93
C GLY A 24 -11.87 -0.30 5.74
N CYS A 25 -11.11 -0.69 6.77
CA CYS A 25 -9.68 -0.98 6.62
C CYS A 25 -9.44 -2.18 5.69
N GLY A 26 -10.26 -3.23 5.82
CA GLY A 26 -10.20 -4.41 4.94
C GLY A 26 -10.61 -4.09 3.50
N ASP A 27 -11.65 -3.28 3.31
CA ASP A 27 -12.07 -2.84 1.97
C ASP A 27 -11.02 -1.95 1.32
N SER A 28 -10.40 -1.03 2.07
CA SER A 28 -9.29 -0.20 1.62
C SER A 28 -8.08 -1.04 1.22
N PHE A 29 -7.74 -2.04 2.04
CA PHE A 29 -6.68 -3.00 1.75
C PHE A 29 -6.97 -3.77 0.45
N ALA A 30 -8.16 -4.38 0.34
CA ALA A 30 -8.55 -5.18 -0.81
C ALA A 30 -8.59 -4.35 -2.11
N GLY A 31 -9.15 -3.14 -2.03
CA GLY A 31 -9.19 -2.20 -3.16
C GLY A 31 -7.78 -1.84 -3.61
N ALA A 32 -6.91 -1.44 -2.69
CA ALA A 32 -5.52 -1.10 -3.00
C ALA A 32 -4.72 -2.28 -3.56
N LEU A 33 -4.90 -3.48 -3.01
CA LEU A 33 -4.27 -4.70 -3.50
C LEU A 33 -4.70 -4.98 -4.94
N ALA A 34 -6.01 -4.96 -5.21
CA ALA A 34 -6.56 -5.18 -6.54
C ALA A 34 -6.07 -4.12 -7.53
N THR A 35 -6.11 -2.83 -7.16
CA THR A 35 -5.65 -1.74 -8.02
C THR A 35 -4.16 -1.85 -8.35
N ALA A 36 -3.30 -2.09 -7.35
CA ALA A 36 -1.87 -2.23 -7.58
C ALA A 36 -1.54 -3.46 -8.44
N TYR A 37 -2.18 -4.59 -8.16
CA TYR A 37 -1.98 -5.83 -8.92
C TYR A 37 -2.44 -5.69 -10.38
N LEU A 38 -3.61 -5.09 -10.61
CA LEU A 38 -4.13 -4.82 -11.96
C LEU A 38 -3.28 -3.79 -12.72
N ALA A 39 -2.55 -2.92 -12.00
CA ALA A 39 -1.56 -2.01 -12.59
C ALA A 39 -0.21 -2.70 -12.94
N GLY A 40 -0.11 -4.02 -12.75
CA GLY A 40 1.07 -4.82 -13.06
C GLY A 40 2.17 -4.75 -12.00
N ALA A 41 1.85 -4.31 -10.77
CA ALA A 41 2.81 -4.29 -9.68
C ALA A 41 3.20 -5.72 -9.27
N HIS A 42 4.44 -5.89 -8.84
CA HIS A 42 4.90 -7.13 -8.23
C HIS A 42 4.07 -7.46 -6.96
N PRO A 43 3.77 -8.74 -6.64
CA PRO A 43 2.92 -9.09 -5.50
C PRO A 43 3.36 -8.47 -4.17
N SER A 44 4.67 -8.42 -3.88
CA SER A 44 5.18 -7.77 -2.66
C SER A 44 4.92 -6.27 -2.63
N THR A 45 5.07 -5.57 -3.77
CA THR A 45 4.76 -4.14 -3.92
C THR A 45 3.28 -3.88 -3.72
N ALA A 46 2.42 -4.69 -4.34
CA ALA A 46 0.97 -4.59 -4.20
C ALA A 46 0.52 -4.83 -2.74
N LEU A 47 1.15 -5.80 -2.06
CA LEU A 47 0.90 -6.08 -0.65
C LEU A 47 1.35 -4.93 0.27
N ALA A 48 2.53 -4.36 0.03
CA ALA A 48 3.03 -3.21 0.79
C ALA A 48 2.10 -1.99 0.65
N MET A 49 1.63 -1.71 -0.57
CA MET A 49 0.66 -0.65 -0.86
C MET A 49 -0.67 -0.90 -0.14
N ALA A 50 -1.22 -2.12 -0.23
CA ALA A 50 -2.47 -2.50 0.41
C ALA A 50 -2.41 -2.37 1.94
N ASN A 51 -1.32 -2.84 2.53
CA ASN A 51 -1.07 -2.77 3.96
C ASN A 51 -0.96 -1.30 4.44
N ALA A 52 -0.27 -0.44 3.68
CA ALA A 52 -0.17 0.98 3.98
C ALA A 52 -1.53 1.69 3.88
N MET A 53 -2.36 1.35 2.87
CA MET A 53 -3.72 1.88 2.73
C MET A 53 -4.62 1.47 3.89
N GLY A 54 -4.61 0.19 4.28
CA GLY A 54 -5.37 -0.29 5.43
C GLY A 54 -4.96 0.39 6.72
N ALA A 55 -3.65 0.54 6.97
CA ALA A 55 -3.12 1.23 8.14
C ALA A 55 -3.44 2.74 8.14
N ALA A 56 -3.40 3.40 6.98
CA ALA A 56 -3.77 4.80 6.85
C ALA A 56 -5.26 5.02 7.13
N THR A 57 -6.14 4.16 6.60
CA THR A 57 -7.57 4.19 6.91
C THR A 57 -7.80 3.96 8.41
N ALA A 58 -7.06 3.04 9.03
CA ALA A 58 -7.18 2.76 10.46
C ALA A 58 -6.83 3.97 11.36
N SER A 59 -6.00 4.87 10.85
CA SER A 59 -5.48 6.04 11.58
C SER A 59 -6.39 7.26 11.50
N ALA A 60 -7.46 7.20 10.70
CA ALA A 60 -8.40 8.29 10.48
C ALA A 60 -9.77 7.98 11.14
N PRO A 61 -10.48 8.97 11.70
CA PRO A 61 -11.82 8.74 12.24
C PRO A 61 -12.86 8.56 11.12
N GLY A 62 -13.63 7.47 11.16
CA GLY A 62 -14.84 7.24 10.37
C GLY A 62 -14.61 6.78 8.93
N ALA A 63 -14.94 5.52 8.62
CA ALA A 63 -14.81 4.94 7.27
C ALA A 63 -15.72 5.53 6.17
N GLY A 64 -16.67 6.42 6.51
CA GLY A 64 -17.65 6.92 5.55
C GLY A 64 -17.08 7.86 4.48
N ARG A 65 -16.13 8.74 4.85
CA ARG A 65 -15.50 9.72 3.92
C ARG A 65 -13.97 9.79 4.05
N ASN A 66 -13.36 8.90 4.84
CA ASN A 66 -11.98 9.04 5.29
C ASN A 66 -11.13 7.80 4.94
N VAL A 67 -11.25 7.32 3.69
CA VAL A 67 -10.28 6.40 3.10
C VAL A 67 -8.88 7.02 3.23
N GLY A 68 -7.87 6.21 3.55
CA GLY A 68 -6.49 6.68 3.69
C GLY A 68 -6.08 7.63 2.57
N THR A 69 -5.53 8.80 2.94
CA THR A 69 -5.14 9.81 1.94
C THR A 69 -3.83 9.42 1.28
N HIS A 70 -3.62 9.87 0.03
CA HIS A 70 -2.35 9.70 -0.69
C HIS A 70 -1.15 10.12 0.17
N ALA A 71 -1.26 11.27 0.86
CA ALA A 71 -0.23 11.77 1.75
C ALA A 71 0.06 10.85 2.96
N ALA A 72 -0.98 10.31 3.61
CA ALA A 72 -0.81 9.40 4.75
C ALA A 72 -0.14 8.09 4.33
N VAL A 73 -0.52 7.56 3.18
CA VAL A 73 0.00 6.30 2.63
C VAL A 73 1.45 6.48 2.22
N ARG A 74 1.74 7.59 1.52
CA ARG A 74 3.11 7.98 1.17
C ARG A 74 3.99 8.12 2.41
N ALA A 75 3.49 8.72 3.49
CA ALA A 75 4.25 8.87 4.72
C ALA A 75 4.59 7.52 5.38
N LEU A 76 3.65 6.57 5.40
CA LEU A 76 3.88 5.23 5.93
C LEU A 76 4.93 4.47 5.10
N LEU A 77 4.77 4.48 3.77
CA LEU A 77 5.69 3.80 2.87
C LEU A 77 7.10 4.43 2.92
N ALA A 78 7.21 5.77 2.95
CA ALA A 78 8.48 6.49 3.05
C ALA A 78 9.22 6.16 4.34
N ARG A 79 8.51 6.11 5.47
CA ARG A 79 9.10 5.73 6.76
C ARG A 79 9.69 4.31 6.69
N ARG A 80 8.94 3.36 6.13
CA ARG A 80 9.38 1.98 6.00
C ARG A 80 10.54 1.82 5.01
N ALA A 81 10.48 2.46 3.84
CA ALA A 81 11.57 2.45 2.85
C ALA A 81 12.88 3.01 3.43
N SER A 82 12.78 4.04 4.28
CA SER A 82 13.95 4.66 4.96
C SER A 82 14.55 3.78 6.06
N GLY A 83 13.86 2.72 6.48
CA GLY A 83 14.27 1.87 7.60
C GLY A 83 13.82 2.39 8.98
N ASP A 84 13.06 3.48 9.03
CA ASP A 84 12.52 4.09 10.25
C ASP A 84 11.23 3.39 10.73
N ASP A 85 11.11 2.09 10.46
CA ASP A 85 10.00 1.26 10.89
C ASP A 85 10.54 -0.02 11.54
N ALA A 86 10.58 -0.02 12.88
CA ALA A 86 11.07 -1.14 13.67
C ALA A 86 10.23 -2.43 13.50
N ARG A 87 9.04 -2.37 12.88
CA ARG A 87 8.22 -3.55 12.58
C ARG A 87 8.57 -4.20 11.24
N ALA A 88 9.28 -3.51 10.35
CA ALA A 88 9.57 -3.99 9.01
C ALA A 88 10.43 -5.27 9.04
N ALA A 89 9.98 -6.31 8.34
CA ALA A 89 10.77 -7.52 8.11
C ALA A 89 11.77 -7.34 6.96
N GLU A 90 12.58 -8.35 6.73
CA GLU A 90 13.43 -8.42 5.53
C GLU A 90 12.55 -8.36 4.26
N GLY A 91 12.94 -7.56 3.27
CA GLY A 91 12.17 -7.35 2.04
C GLY A 91 11.07 -6.28 2.10
N ASP A 92 10.51 -5.95 3.29
CA ASP A 92 9.48 -4.91 3.44
C ASP A 92 9.96 -3.52 2.98
N ARG A 93 11.26 -3.22 3.16
CA ARG A 93 11.85 -1.93 2.76
C ARG A 93 11.86 -1.75 1.25
N SER A 94 12.27 -2.78 0.50
CA SER A 94 12.28 -2.74 -0.97
C SER A 94 10.86 -2.65 -1.51
N ALA A 95 9.96 -3.47 -0.99
CA ALA A 95 8.56 -3.45 -1.40
C ALA A 95 7.89 -2.08 -1.12
N ALA A 96 8.22 -1.44 0.01
CA ALA A 96 7.74 -0.10 0.32
C ALA A 96 8.32 0.98 -0.60
N ALA A 97 9.59 0.87 -1.00
CA ALA A 97 10.20 1.77 -1.97
C ALA A 97 9.53 1.67 -3.35
N ASP A 98 9.30 0.46 -3.83
CA ASP A 98 8.60 0.22 -5.10
C ASP A 98 7.14 0.71 -5.04
N ALA A 99 6.49 0.56 -3.88
CA ALA A 99 5.13 1.03 -3.68
C ALA A 99 5.04 2.56 -3.66
N LEU A 100 6.06 3.27 -3.16
CA LEU A 100 6.16 4.73 -3.27
C LEU A 100 6.23 5.16 -4.73
N GLU A 101 7.07 4.51 -5.53
CA GLU A 101 7.19 4.82 -6.95
C GLU A 101 5.85 4.59 -7.66
N LEU A 102 5.17 3.48 -7.36
CA LEU A 102 3.84 3.21 -7.90
C LEU A 102 2.82 4.29 -7.51
N LEU A 103 2.78 4.68 -6.24
CA LEU A 103 1.86 5.68 -5.70
C LEU A 103 2.10 7.08 -6.31
N ASP A 104 3.37 7.47 -6.50
CA ASP A 104 3.74 8.74 -7.12
C ASP A 104 3.35 8.75 -8.62
N ARG A 105 3.54 7.63 -9.35
CA ARG A 105 3.06 7.48 -10.74
C ARG A 105 1.55 7.62 -10.85
N GLN A 106 0.79 7.03 -9.94
CA GLN A 106 -0.68 7.12 -9.92
C GLN A 106 -1.16 8.56 -9.68
N GLY A 107 -0.54 9.27 -8.73
CA GLY A 107 -0.85 10.69 -8.47
C GLY A 107 -0.61 11.59 -9.68
N HIS A 108 0.44 11.33 -10.48
CA HIS A 108 0.66 12.04 -11.74
C HIS A 108 -0.40 11.76 -12.80
N GLN A 109 -0.94 10.55 -12.88
CA GLN A 109 -2.00 10.21 -13.84
C GLN A 109 -3.32 10.90 -13.51
N GLU A 110 -3.70 10.93 -12.23
CA GLU A 110 -4.91 11.64 -11.76
C GLU A 110 -4.80 13.16 -12.01
N GLY A 111 -3.63 13.74 -11.73
CA GLY A 111 -3.37 15.16 -12.00
C GLY A 111 -3.43 15.51 -13.49
N ARG A 112 -2.95 14.62 -14.38
CA ARG A 112 -3.07 14.82 -15.83
C ARG A 112 -4.52 14.72 -16.30
N ALA A 113 -5.28 13.74 -15.81
CA ALA A 113 -6.69 13.57 -16.17
C ALA A 113 -7.54 14.79 -15.76
N ALA A 114 -7.27 15.37 -14.59
CA ALA A 114 -7.97 16.55 -14.07
C ALA A 114 -7.68 17.85 -14.84
N VAL A 115 -6.53 17.98 -15.51
CA VAL A 115 -6.17 19.18 -16.30
C VAL A 115 -6.77 19.13 -17.72
N THR A 116 -7.14 17.95 -18.20
CA THR A 116 -7.74 17.73 -19.53
C THR A 116 -9.28 17.68 -19.54
N ALA A 117 -9.94 17.82 -18.39
CA ALA A 117 -11.40 17.84 -18.24
C ALA A 117 -11.92 19.27 -18.05
#